data_AF-A0A7S2T534-F1
#
_entry.id   AF-A0A7S2T534-F1
#
_cell.length_a   1.000
_cell.length_b   1.000
_cell.length_c   1.000
_cell.angle_alpha   90.00
_cell.angle_beta   90.00
_cell.angle_gamma   90.00
#
_symmetry.space_group_name_H-M   'P 1'
#
loop_
_entity.id
_entity.type
_entity.pdbx_description
1 polymer ?
#
loop_
_entity_poly.entity_id
_entity_poly.type
_entity_poly.pdbx_seq_one_letter_code
_entity_poly.pdbx_strand_id
1 'polypeptide(L)'
;MLRQGGKSTSFVSGTKKSVHTTFKDGSELVEEYDLKTDELLVRKKRSKTKLGGEGKWEYLVGDAPVHFNAEGSTIMESSSNPIFSRKDTDRHFQWRIRNLPYPSENYEISIDHSDNKIVVRTKNKK
;
A
#
# COMPACT_ATOMS: atom_id res chain seq x y z
N MET A 1 15.31 -8.98 -3.71
CA MET A 1 16.31 -8.42 -4.65
C MET A 1 16.83 -7.11 -4.09
N LEU A 2 18.14 -6.86 -4.16
CA LEU A 2 18.71 -5.57 -3.75
C LEU A 2 18.57 -4.57 -4.91
N ARG A 3 18.23 -3.31 -4.61
CA ARG A 3 18.04 -2.27 -5.63
C ARG A 3 19.40 -1.72 -6.07
N GLN A 4 19.58 -1.59 -7.39
CA GLN A 4 20.77 -0.95 -7.94
C GLN A 4 20.81 0.54 -7.56
N GLY A 5 22.01 1.07 -7.31
CA GLY A 5 22.21 2.49 -7.00
C GLY A 5 22.07 2.89 -5.53
N GLY A 6 21.81 1.95 -4.62
CA GLY A 6 21.74 2.22 -3.18
C GLY A 6 22.36 1.11 -2.31
N LYS A 7 22.68 1.44 -1.06
CA LYS A 7 23.13 0.48 -0.06
C LYS A 7 21.90 -0.14 0.60
N SER A 8 21.79 -1.46 0.52
CA SER A 8 20.62 -2.19 1.00
C SER A 8 20.97 -3.07 2.20
N THR A 9 20.12 -3.05 3.21
CA THR A 9 20.13 -3.97 4.35
C THR A 9 18.79 -4.71 4.41
N SER A 10 18.80 -5.94 4.89
CA SER A 10 17.58 -6.75 5.04
C SER A 10 17.49 -7.35 6.43
N PHE A 11 16.26 -7.44 6.95
CA PHE A 11 15.97 -8.14 8.19
C PHE A 11 14.67 -8.93 8.06
N VAL A 12 14.53 -9.98 8.86
CA VAL A 12 13.33 -10.80 8.92
C VAL A 12 12.68 -10.61 10.29
N SER A 13 11.36 -10.38 10.31
CA SER A 13 10.57 -10.25 11.53
C SER A 13 9.29 -11.07 11.38
N GLY A 14 9.20 -12.16 12.14
CA GLY A 14 8.09 -13.12 12.02
C GLY A 14 7.97 -13.67 10.60
N THR A 15 6.81 -13.44 9.97
CA THR A 15 6.51 -13.91 8.61
C THR A 15 6.87 -12.89 7.52
N LYS A 16 7.57 -11.81 7.85
CA LYS A 16 7.91 -10.74 6.90
C LYS A 16 9.41 -10.56 6.73
N LYS A 17 9.83 -10.29 5.51
CA LYS A 17 11.20 -9.87 5.15
C LYS A 17 11.17 -8.42 4.71
N SER A 18 11.90 -7.56 5.40
CA SER A 18 11.99 -6.14 5.09
C SER A 18 13.37 -5.81 4.52
N VAL A 19 13.40 -5.09 3.40
CA VAL A 19 14.60 -4.60 2.74
C VAL A 19 14.58 -3.07 2.78
N HIS A 20 15.59 -2.48 3.41
CA HIS A 20 15.79 -1.04 3.44
C HIS A 20 16.96 -0.68 2.53
N THR A 21 16.71 0.17 1.54
CA THR A 21 17.72 0.74 0.64
C THR A 21 17.87 2.23 0.87
N THR A 22 19.10 2.69 1.09
CA THR A 22 19.47 4.11 1.09
C THR A 22 20.24 4.46 -0.18
N PHE A 23 19.81 5.49 -0.90
CA PHE A 23 20.41 5.94 -2.15
C PHE A 23 21.42 7.08 -1.92
N LYS A 24 22.20 7.41 -2.96
CA LYS A 24 23.26 8.43 -2.90
C LYS A 24 22.74 9.85 -2.59
N ASP A 25 21.53 10.15 -3.00
CA ASP A 25 20.85 11.43 -2.72
C ASP A 25 20.25 11.49 -1.29
N GLY A 26 20.46 10.45 -0.48
CA GLY A 26 19.91 10.34 0.86
C GLY A 26 18.42 9.97 0.88
N SER A 27 17.81 9.67 -0.27
CA SER A 27 16.48 9.08 -0.31
C SER A 27 16.53 7.62 0.16
N GLU A 28 15.38 7.15 0.64
CA GLU A 28 15.24 5.82 1.21
C GLU A 28 14.03 5.11 0.61
N LEU A 29 14.17 3.79 0.44
CA LEU A 29 13.12 2.88 0.01
C LEU A 29 13.05 1.72 0.99
N VAL A 30 11.85 1.41 1.47
CA VAL A 30 11.59 0.23 2.30
C VAL A 30 10.57 -0.64 1.57
N GLU A 31 10.93 -1.91 1.42
CA GLU A 31 10.09 -2.94 0.81
C GLU A 31 9.90 -4.08 1.81
N GLU A 32 8.65 -4.42 2.12
CA GLU A 32 8.29 -5.57 2.95
C GLU A 32 7.66 -6.66 2.09
N TYR A 33 8.12 -7.89 2.28
CA TYR A 33 7.67 -9.06 1.55
C TYR A 33 7.12 -10.10 2.53
N ASP A 34 6.10 -10.84 2.11
CA ASP A 34 5.70 -12.06 2.78
C ASP A 34 6.79 -13.13 2.61
N LEU A 35 7.23 -13.75 3.72
CA LEU A 35 8.36 -14.68 3.69
C LEU A 35 8.01 -16.01 3.00
N LYS A 36 6.73 -16.39 2.96
CA LYS A 36 6.26 -17.65 2.39
C LYS A 36 5.96 -17.52 0.91
N THR A 37 5.30 -16.43 0.51
CA THR A 37 4.85 -16.23 -0.87
C THR A 37 5.78 -15.34 -1.70
N ASP A 38 6.75 -14.66 -1.05
CA ASP A 38 7.59 -13.61 -1.64
C ASP A 38 6.77 -12.44 -2.27
N GLU A 39 5.48 -12.33 -1.93
CA GLU A 39 4.64 -11.22 -2.38
C GLU A 39 5.07 -9.92 -1.71
N LEU A 40 5.14 -8.84 -2.49
CA LEU A 40 5.36 -7.50 -1.97
C LEU A 40 4.13 -7.02 -1.20
N LEU A 41 4.29 -6.79 0.10
CA LEU A 41 3.22 -6.34 0.99
C LEU A 41 3.19 -4.81 1.08
N VAL A 42 4.35 -4.18 1.23
CA VAL A 42 4.49 -2.74 1.38
C VAL A 42 5.69 -2.26 0.58
N ARG A 43 5.52 -1.16 -0.15
CA ARG A 43 6.63 -0.37 -0.69
C ARG A 43 6.41 1.08 -0.32
N LYS A 44 7.38 1.67 0.37
CA LYS A 44 7.34 3.09 0.72
C LYS A 44 8.68 3.74 0.46
N LYS A 45 8.66 4.99 0.02
CA LYS A 45 9.85 5.81 -0.20
C LYS A 45 9.78 7.10 0.61
N ARG A 46 10.93 7.68 0.95
CA ARG A 46 11.02 9.05 1.45
C ARG A 46 12.26 9.73 0.89
N SER A 47 12.19 11.05 0.76
CA SER A 47 13.32 11.89 0.32
C SER A 47 13.68 12.87 1.43
N LYS A 48 14.90 13.42 1.38
CA LYS A 48 15.28 14.52 2.27
C LYS A 48 14.48 15.78 1.96
N THR A 49 14.19 16.59 2.97
CA THR A 49 13.56 17.90 2.78
C THR A 49 14.58 18.89 2.20
N LYS A 50 14.13 20.05 1.70
CA LYS A 50 15.03 21.11 1.18
C LYS A 50 16.07 21.57 2.21
N LEU A 51 15.79 21.40 3.49
CA LEU A 51 16.67 21.75 4.62
C LEU A 51 17.49 20.54 5.13
N GLY A 52 17.50 19.41 4.41
CA GLY A 52 18.28 18.21 4.76
C GLY A 52 17.65 17.32 5.83
N GLY A 53 16.45 17.66 6.34
CA GLY A 53 15.69 16.82 7.26
C GLY A 53 15.10 15.58 6.60
N GLU A 54 14.55 14.66 7.39
CA GLU A 54 13.83 13.50 6.85
C GLU A 54 12.44 13.90 6.34
N GLY A 55 12.12 13.53 5.10
CA GLY A 55 10.78 13.71 4.55
C GLY A 55 9.80 12.64 5.04
N LYS A 56 8.51 12.86 4.71
CA LYS A 56 7.44 11.90 5.01
C LYS A 56 7.55 10.66 4.13
N TRP A 57 7.10 9.52 4.65
CA TRP A 57 6.96 8.30 3.87
C TRP A 57 5.79 8.41 2.90
N GLU A 58 6.06 8.13 1.63
CA GLU A 58 5.07 7.95 0.57
C GLU A 58 4.91 6.45 0.30
N TYR A 59 3.70 5.94 0.47
CA TYR A 59 3.38 4.53 0.25
C TYR A 59 2.99 4.31 -1.21
N LEU A 60 3.76 3.49 -1.91
CA LEU A 60 3.57 3.13 -3.32
C LEU A 60 2.79 1.82 -3.49
N VAL A 61 2.95 0.89 -2.54
CA VAL A 61 2.24 -0.40 -2.46
C VAL A 61 1.86 -0.62 -1.00
N GLY A 62 0.66 -1.15 -0.78
CA GLY A 62 0.05 -1.25 0.55
C GLY A 62 -0.39 0.10 1.11
N ASP A 63 -0.79 0.11 2.38
CA ASP A 63 -1.33 1.29 3.06
C ASP A 63 -0.40 1.74 4.19
N ALA A 64 -0.44 3.04 4.50
CA ALA A 64 0.12 3.53 5.74
C ALA A 64 -0.63 2.92 6.94
N PRO A 65 0.06 2.56 8.03
CA PRO A 65 -0.62 2.19 9.25
C PRO A 65 -1.48 3.37 9.73
N VAL A 66 -2.74 3.09 10.06
CA VAL A 66 -3.63 4.08 10.67
C VAL A 66 -3.15 4.27 12.11
N HIS A 67 -2.46 5.38 12.36
CA HIS A 67 -2.06 5.78 13.70
C HIS A 67 -3.10 6.73 14.26
N PHE A 68 -3.71 6.38 15.39
CA PHE A 68 -4.55 7.31 16.14
C PHE A 68 -3.68 8.47 16.65
N ASN A 69 -4.05 9.70 16.30
CA ASN A 69 -3.41 10.90 16.81
C ASN A 69 -4.41 11.68 17.65
N ALA A 70 -4.25 11.68 18.98
CA ALA A 70 -5.16 12.37 19.89
C ALA A 70 -5.28 13.88 19.60
N GLU A 71 -4.24 14.52 19.05
CA GLU A 71 -4.22 15.97 18.78
C GLU A 71 -4.81 16.35 17.41
N GLY A 72 -4.93 15.39 16.47
CA GLY A 72 -5.35 15.67 15.09
C GLY A 72 -6.49 14.81 14.56
N SER A 73 -6.89 13.76 15.28
CA SER A 73 -7.89 12.78 14.86
C SER A 73 -9.24 12.98 15.56
N THR A 74 -9.72 14.23 15.69
CA THR A 74 -11.06 14.52 16.25
C THR A 74 -12.17 13.93 15.38
N ILE A 75 -11.93 13.81 14.06
CA ILE A 75 -12.82 13.16 13.11
C ILE A 75 -11.96 12.21 12.27
N MET A 76 -12.41 10.96 12.12
CA MET A 76 -11.75 9.92 11.34
C MET A 76 -12.79 9.13 10.56
N GLU A 77 -12.42 8.61 9.40
CA GLU A 77 -13.26 7.69 8.65
C GLU A 77 -13.54 6.41 9.46
N SER A 78 -14.74 5.85 9.29
CA SER A 78 -15.11 4.61 9.95
C SER A 78 -14.20 3.48 9.48
N SER A 79 -13.68 2.70 10.43
CA SER A 79 -12.93 1.49 10.12
C SER A 79 -13.79 0.42 9.42
N SER A 80 -15.12 0.57 9.42
CA SER A 80 -16.04 -0.28 8.66
C SER A 80 -16.23 0.15 7.20
N ASN A 81 -15.69 1.30 6.79
CA ASN A 81 -15.76 1.71 5.39
C ASN A 81 -14.86 0.82 4.52
N PRO A 82 -15.22 0.59 3.24
CA PRO A 82 -14.36 -0.12 2.31
C PRO A 82 -12.99 0.55 2.17
N ILE A 83 -11.92 -0.23 2.32
CA ILE A 83 -10.54 0.25 2.18
C ILE A 83 -9.98 -0.31 0.88
N PHE A 84 -9.60 0.59 -0.03
CA PHE A 84 -8.98 0.25 -1.31
C PHE A 84 -7.47 0.37 -1.23
N SER A 85 -6.74 -0.68 -1.56
CA SER A 85 -5.28 -0.64 -1.55
C SER A 85 -4.64 -1.37 -2.73
N ARG A 86 -3.50 -0.84 -3.18
CA ARG A 86 -2.73 -1.42 -4.28
C ARG A 86 -1.92 -2.60 -3.78
N LYS A 87 -2.05 -3.74 -4.44
CA LYS A 87 -1.37 -5.01 -4.10
C LYS A 87 -0.78 -5.68 -5.35
N ASP A 88 -0.13 -4.90 -6.19
CA ASP A 88 0.43 -5.40 -7.45
C ASP A 88 1.38 -6.57 -7.26
N THR A 89 1.38 -7.42 -8.28
CA THR A 89 2.39 -8.46 -8.49
C THR A 89 3.39 -8.00 -9.55
N ASP A 90 4.42 -8.80 -9.77
CA ASP A 90 5.34 -8.63 -10.89
C ASP A 90 4.63 -8.69 -12.26
N ARG A 91 3.54 -9.47 -12.36
CA ARG A 91 2.85 -9.77 -13.63
C ARG A 91 1.53 -9.01 -13.82
N HIS A 92 0.91 -8.54 -12.75
CA HIS A 92 -0.42 -7.95 -12.80
C HIS A 92 -0.54 -6.77 -11.86
N PHE A 93 -1.20 -5.71 -12.34
CA PHE A 93 -1.77 -4.69 -11.47
C PHE A 93 -2.93 -5.30 -10.70
N GLN A 94 -2.92 -5.13 -9.39
CA GLN A 94 -3.93 -5.71 -8.52
C GLN A 94 -4.32 -4.72 -7.44
N TRP A 95 -5.60 -4.72 -7.11
CA TRP A 95 -6.15 -3.92 -6.04
C TRP A 95 -6.93 -4.82 -5.09
N ARG A 96 -6.78 -4.56 -3.81
CA ARG A 96 -7.50 -5.25 -2.74
C ARG A 96 -8.51 -4.29 -2.14
N ILE A 97 -9.77 -4.70 -2.12
CA ILE A 97 -10.81 -4.02 -1.35
C ILE A 97 -11.02 -4.81 -0.07
N ARG A 98 -10.81 -4.16 1.07
CA ARG A 98 -11.09 -4.70 2.41
C ARG A 98 -12.35 -4.05 2.97
N ASN A 99 -12.90 -4.64 4.02
CA ASN A 99 -14.06 -4.10 4.75
C ASN A 99 -15.29 -3.89 3.83
N LEU A 100 -15.47 -4.78 2.85
CA LEU A 100 -16.73 -4.81 2.11
C LEU A 100 -17.84 -5.28 3.06
N PRO A 101 -18.98 -4.59 3.12
CA PRO A 101 -20.07 -4.90 4.07
C PRO A 101 -20.83 -6.20 3.76
N TYR A 102 -20.63 -6.77 2.57
CA TYR A 102 -21.30 -7.97 2.10
C TYR A 102 -20.28 -8.98 1.55
N PRO A 103 -20.64 -10.26 1.41
CA PRO A 103 -19.80 -11.25 0.74
C PRO A 103 -19.50 -10.88 -0.72
N SER A 104 -18.40 -11.38 -1.28
CA SER A 104 -17.95 -11.06 -2.64
C SER A 104 -18.99 -11.41 -3.72
N GLU A 105 -19.79 -12.45 -3.50
CA GLU A 105 -20.87 -12.88 -4.40
C GLU A 105 -21.99 -11.85 -4.56
N ASN A 106 -22.11 -10.88 -3.64
CA ASN A 106 -23.09 -9.78 -3.73
C ASN A 106 -22.61 -8.62 -4.61
N TYR A 107 -21.38 -8.69 -5.12
CA TYR A 107 -20.80 -7.66 -5.97
C TYR A 107 -20.66 -8.15 -7.41
N GLU A 108 -20.68 -7.20 -8.32
CA GLU A 108 -20.28 -7.39 -9.71
C GLU A 108 -19.22 -6.35 -10.09
N ILE A 109 -18.33 -6.76 -10.99
CA ILE A 109 -17.22 -5.95 -11.49
C ILE A 109 -17.41 -5.77 -12.98
N SER A 110 -17.38 -4.54 -13.45
CA SER A 110 -17.45 -4.21 -14.87
C SER A 110 -16.41 -3.16 -15.24
N ILE A 111 -16.13 -3.05 -16.54
CA ILE A 111 -15.31 -1.98 -17.10
C ILE A 111 -16.25 -1.00 -17.76
N ASP A 112 -16.24 0.25 -17.29
CA ASP A 112 -16.87 1.35 -17.98
C ASP A 112 -15.86 1.94 -18.98
N HIS A 113 -16.03 1.59 -20.25
CA HIS A 113 -15.19 2.06 -21.34
C HIS A 113 -15.41 3.53 -21.69
N SER A 114 -16.56 4.11 -21.33
CA SER A 114 -16.83 5.52 -21.62
C SER A 114 -16.00 6.43 -20.71
N ASP A 115 -15.89 6.04 -19.44
CA ASP A 115 -15.18 6.79 -18.40
C ASP A 115 -13.78 6.24 -18.08
N ASN A 116 -13.35 5.15 -18.73
CA ASN A 116 -12.13 4.40 -18.42
C ASN A 116 -12.01 3.98 -16.94
N LYS A 117 -13.10 3.46 -16.37
CA LYS A 117 -13.18 3.06 -14.96
C LYS A 117 -13.41 1.56 -14.80
N ILE A 118 -12.85 0.98 -13.75
CA ILE A 118 -13.28 -0.31 -13.22
C ILE A 118 -14.34 -0.02 -12.16
N VAL A 119 -15.54 -0.54 -12.32
CA VAL A 119 -16.67 -0.30 -11.43
C VAL A 119 -16.94 -1.56 -10.62
N VAL A 120 -16.98 -1.42 -9.30
CA VAL A 120 -17.43 -2.45 -8.36
C VAL A 120 -18.74 -1.98 -7.74
N ARG A 121 -19.82 -2.72 -7.94
CA ARG A 121 -21.14 -2.38 -7.39
C ARG A 121 -21.84 -3.59 -6.80
N THR A 122 -22.80 -3.34 -5.91
CA THR A 122 -23.68 -4.41 -5.43
C THR A 122 -24.67 -4.83 -6.51
N LYS A 123 -25.00 -6.12 -6.57
CA LYS A 123 -26.00 -6.68 -7.50
C LYS A 123 -27.43 -6.19 -7.19
N ASN A 124 -27.68 -5.85 -5.92
CA ASN A 124 -28.99 -5.41 -5.46
C ASN A 124 -29.23 -3.95 -5.87
N LYS A 125 -30.28 -3.74 -6.68
CA LYS A 125 -30.83 -2.43 -7.04
C LYS A 125 -31.96 -2.02 -6.09
N LYS A 126 -31.72 -2.04 -4.78
CA LYS A 126 -32.65 -1.35 -3.87
C LYS A 126 -32.42 0.14 -3.94
#